data_AF-A0A7M2TGA8-F1
#
_entry.id   AF-A0A7M2TGA8-F1
#
_cell.length_a   1.000
_cell.length_b   1.000
_cell.length_c   1.000
_cell.angle_alpha   90.00
_cell.angle_beta   90.00
_cell.angle_gamma   90.00
#
_symmetry.space_group_name_H-M   'P 1'
#
loop_
_entity.id
_entity.type
_entity.pdbx_description
1 polymer ?
#
loop_
_entity_poly.entity_id
_entity_poly.type
_entity_poly.pdbx_seq_one_letter_code
_entity_poly.pdbx_strand_id
1 'polypeptide(L)'
;MTGTRRTVAALFLLPALVLLGALVVYPIGYSVVRSFYDQSGDGFAGFDNYRALFTDDGIRTALKNNIIWVVFAPTVATALGLIFAVLTERVRWGTAFKLVVFMPMAISMLAAGIIFRLVYDQDPDKGVANAVWVGVHDTFAQSSAFPKAHPGRESPLTADKGGFVTEEPVRLGQPVALPLVGVAPDQMPDGAARAVAAKPDPGKVTGTTWQDFTRGEGVGTLGAPDPSELGYPGMRIEAVKDGKVVASTTAADDGTFALPAAADGALLRLPADNFKEPYNGLDWLGPSLVTPAIIGSYIWMWAGFAMVLIAAGLAGVPRELLEAARVDGANEWQVFRRVTVPLLAPVLAVVTVTLMINVLKIFDLVFIIAPGSSQDDANVLALELYRKGFSEDQPGVASAIAVFLLLLVIPVMWFNIRRLRREVRR
;
A
#
# COMPACT_ATOMS: atom_id res chain seq x y z
N MET A 1 37.53 -58.43 -11.65
CA MET A 1 36.36 -58.58 -10.76
C MET A 1 35.93 -57.21 -10.22
N THR A 2 35.05 -56.47 -10.90
CA THR A 2 34.52 -55.17 -10.39
C THR A 2 33.16 -54.80 -11.04
N GLY A 3 32.27 -55.79 -11.23
CA GLY A 3 30.91 -55.56 -11.77
C GLY A 3 29.88 -55.07 -10.74
N THR A 4 30.22 -55.09 -9.45
CA THR A 4 29.26 -55.01 -8.33
C THR A 4 28.97 -53.59 -7.82
N ARG A 5 29.74 -52.56 -8.22
CA ARG A 5 29.56 -51.19 -7.66
C ARG A 5 28.36 -50.43 -8.25
N ARG A 6 28.04 -50.62 -9.53
CA ARG A 6 26.94 -49.88 -10.18
C ARG A 6 25.57 -50.43 -9.79
N THR A 7 25.45 -51.74 -9.63
CA THR A 7 24.21 -52.40 -9.21
C THR A 7 23.85 -52.07 -7.76
N VAL A 8 24.83 -52.05 -6.85
CA VAL A 8 24.61 -51.62 -5.46
C VAL A 8 24.25 -50.12 -5.40
N ALA A 9 24.96 -49.26 -6.12
CA ALA A 9 24.60 -47.84 -6.21
C ALA A 9 23.19 -47.63 -6.79
N ALA A 10 22.82 -48.39 -7.82
CA ALA A 10 21.48 -48.35 -8.40
C ALA A 10 20.41 -48.80 -7.39
N LEU A 11 20.65 -49.90 -6.65
CA LEU A 11 19.73 -50.37 -5.61
C LEU A 11 19.54 -49.35 -4.48
N PHE A 12 20.60 -48.65 -4.08
CA PHE A 12 20.54 -47.59 -3.06
C PHE A 12 19.80 -46.33 -3.57
N LEU A 13 19.96 -45.96 -4.84
CA LEU A 13 19.28 -44.81 -5.43
C LEU A 13 17.84 -45.12 -5.86
N LEU A 14 17.49 -46.39 -6.06
CA LEU A 14 16.20 -46.81 -6.61
C LEU A 14 15.00 -46.26 -5.80
N PRO A 15 14.95 -46.36 -4.45
CA PRO A 15 13.81 -45.82 -3.70
C PRO A 15 13.63 -44.32 -3.90
N ALA A 16 14.75 -43.55 -3.90
CA ALA A 16 14.70 -42.12 -4.14
C ALA A 16 14.27 -41.78 -5.57
N LEU A 17 14.77 -42.51 -6.57
CA LEU A 17 14.39 -42.32 -7.98
C LEU A 17 12.93 -42.69 -8.24
N VAL A 18 12.40 -43.73 -7.59
CA VAL A 18 10.98 -44.10 -7.67
C VAL A 18 10.11 -43.01 -7.07
N LEU A 19 10.45 -42.51 -5.87
CA LEU A 19 9.71 -41.42 -5.23
C LEU A 19 9.76 -40.12 -6.04
N LEU A 20 10.94 -39.73 -6.54
CA LEU A 20 11.07 -38.55 -7.42
C LEU A 20 10.34 -38.75 -8.75
N GLY A 21 10.40 -39.95 -9.31
CA GLY A 21 9.68 -40.33 -10.51
C GLY A 21 8.17 -40.17 -10.34
N ALA A 22 7.63 -40.72 -9.24
CA ALA A 22 6.19 -40.71 -8.96
C ALA A 22 5.67 -39.33 -8.51
N LEU A 23 6.41 -38.60 -7.66
CA LEU A 23 5.94 -37.36 -7.04
C LEU A 23 6.32 -36.09 -7.81
N VAL A 24 7.35 -36.14 -8.67
CA VAL A 24 7.83 -34.97 -9.41
C VAL A 24 7.75 -35.18 -10.91
N VAL A 25 8.37 -36.24 -11.44
CA VAL A 25 8.47 -36.43 -12.90
C VAL A 25 7.12 -36.77 -13.52
N TYR A 26 6.33 -37.64 -12.87
CA TYR A 26 5.01 -38.05 -13.35
C TYR A 26 4.03 -36.87 -13.41
N PRO A 27 3.82 -36.05 -12.36
CA PRO A 27 2.92 -34.90 -12.44
C PRO A 27 3.36 -33.86 -13.47
N ILE A 28 4.66 -33.67 -13.68
CA ILE A 28 5.18 -32.79 -14.74
C ILE A 28 4.81 -33.35 -16.11
N GLY A 29 5.11 -34.63 -16.37
CA GLY A 29 4.77 -35.28 -17.63
C GLY A 29 3.27 -35.28 -17.90
N TYR A 30 2.47 -35.54 -16.87
CA TYR A 30 1.01 -35.47 -16.91
C TYR A 30 0.51 -34.06 -17.28
N SER A 31 1.07 -33.01 -16.66
CA SER A 31 0.75 -31.62 -16.99
C SER A 31 1.15 -31.27 -18.42
N VAL A 32 2.31 -31.76 -18.90
CA VAL A 32 2.75 -31.56 -20.28
C VAL A 32 1.82 -32.24 -21.28
N VAL A 33 1.32 -33.44 -20.99
CA VAL A 33 0.37 -34.10 -21.89
C VAL A 33 -0.97 -33.39 -21.87
N ARG A 34 -1.49 -33.09 -20.67
CA ARG A 34 -2.79 -32.44 -20.46
C ARG A 34 -2.84 -31.01 -21.00
N SER A 35 -1.71 -30.30 -21.11
CA SER A 35 -1.70 -28.97 -21.74
C SER A 35 -2.02 -28.98 -23.24
N PHE A 36 -1.89 -30.13 -23.92
CA PHE A 36 -2.29 -30.31 -25.32
C PHE A 36 -3.74 -30.79 -25.50
N TYR A 37 -4.46 -31.00 -24.39
CA TYR A 37 -5.88 -31.35 -24.43
C TYR A 37 -6.74 -30.08 -24.51
N ASP A 38 -8.04 -30.20 -24.71
CA ASP A 38 -9.00 -29.11 -24.62
C ASP A 38 -9.06 -28.52 -23.19
N GLN A 39 -9.92 -27.53 -22.98
CA GLN A 39 -10.00 -26.81 -21.71
C GLN A 39 -10.40 -27.74 -20.55
N SER A 40 -11.33 -28.67 -20.76
CA SER A 40 -11.77 -29.65 -19.76
C SER A 40 -10.77 -30.80 -19.57
N GLY A 41 -9.87 -31.03 -20.54
CA GLY A 41 -8.85 -32.07 -20.48
C GLY A 41 -9.33 -33.43 -21.01
N ASP A 42 -10.40 -33.45 -21.81
CA ASP A 42 -11.07 -34.68 -22.27
C ASP A 42 -10.65 -35.09 -23.70
N GLY A 43 -10.46 -34.10 -24.59
CA GLY A 43 -10.05 -34.33 -25.99
C GLY A 43 -8.71 -33.69 -26.32
N PHE A 44 -8.00 -34.20 -27.34
CA PHE A 44 -6.77 -33.56 -27.84
C PHE A 44 -7.12 -32.30 -28.64
N ALA A 45 -6.61 -31.14 -28.24
CA ALA A 45 -6.83 -29.83 -28.88
C ALA A 45 -5.55 -29.17 -29.41
N GLY A 46 -4.41 -29.87 -29.35
CA GLY A 46 -3.14 -29.34 -29.86
C GLY A 46 -2.65 -28.13 -29.07
N PHE A 47 -2.51 -26.97 -29.72
CA PHE A 47 -1.90 -25.77 -29.12
C PHE A 47 -2.91 -24.72 -28.64
N ASP A 48 -4.20 -25.05 -28.60
CA ASP A 48 -5.26 -24.08 -28.30
C ASP A 48 -5.11 -23.44 -26.92
N ASN A 49 -4.75 -24.20 -25.89
CA ASN A 49 -4.47 -23.65 -24.55
C ASN A 49 -3.27 -22.68 -24.55
N TYR A 50 -2.25 -22.93 -25.38
CA TYR A 50 -1.11 -22.02 -25.50
C TYR A 50 -1.47 -20.73 -26.24
N ARG A 51 -2.44 -20.77 -27.15
CA ARG A 51 -3.03 -19.56 -27.73
C ARG A 51 -3.78 -18.77 -26.67
N ALA A 52 -4.54 -19.44 -25.81
CA ALA A 52 -5.26 -18.81 -24.70
C ALA A 52 -4.33 -18.01 -23.78
N LEU A 53 -3.09 -18.49 -23.53
CA LEU A 53 -2.09 -17.76 -22.74
C LEU A 53 -1.85 -16.32 -23.24
N PHE A 54 -1.98 -16.08 -24.55
CA PHE A 54 -1.73 -14.79 -25.16
C PHE A 54 -3.01 -14.07 -25.61
N THR A 55 -4.19 -14.63 -25.38
CA THR A 55 -5.47 -14.01 -25.76
C THR A 55 -6.39 -13.73 -24.58
N ASP A 56 -6.33 -14.54 -23.53
CA ASP A 56 -7.12 -14.36 -22.30
C ASP A 56 -6.60 -13.16 -21.51
N ASP A 57 -7.51 -12.28 -21.08
CA ASP A 57 -7.17 -11.02 -20.42
C ASP A 57 -6.64 -11.23 -18.99
N GLY A 58 -7.13 -12.27 -18.29
CA GLY A 58 -6.64 -12.67 -16.97
C GLY A 58 -5.19 -13.15 -17.07
N ILE A 59 -4.89 -14.04 -18.03
CA ILE A 59 -3.54 -14.56 -18.25
C ILE A 59 -2.58 -13.45 -18.72
N ARG A 60 -3.02 -12.53 -19.58
CA ARG A 60 -2.21 -11.37 -20.00
C ARG A 60 -1.87 -10.45 -18.85
N THR A 61 -2.82 -10.21 -17.93
CA THR A 61 -2.58 -9.41 -16.73
C THR A 61 -1.58 -10.12 -15.82
N ALA A 62 -1.77 -11.42 -15.60
CA ALA A 62 -0.84 -12.27 -14.88
C ALA A 62 0.58 -12.27 -15.46
N LEU A 63 0.73 -12.31 -16.78
CA LEU A 63 2.01 -12.21 -17.50
C LEU A 63 2.71 -10.87 -17.23
N LYS A 64 2.00 -9.76 -17.39
CA LYS A 64 2.54 -8.40 -17.15
C LYS A 64 2.99 -8.24 -15.71
N ASN A 65 2.16 -8.65 -14.76
CA ASN A 65 2.48 -8.61 -13.35
C ASN A 65 3.68 -9.49 -13.01
N ASN A 66 3.79 -10.70 -13.59
CA ASN A 66 4.96 -11.55 -13.38
C ASN A 66 6.27 -10.89 -13.86
N ILE A 67 6.23 -10.14 -14.96
CA ILE A 67 7.41 -9.38 -15.42
C ILE A 67 7.80 -8.30 -14.39
N ILE A 68 6.81 -7.55 -13.88
CA ILE A 68 7.03 -6.53 -12.84
C ILE A 68 7.65 -7.18 -11.60
N TRP A 69 7.06 -8.28 -11.14
CA TRP A 69 7.52 -9.06 -10.01
C TRP A 69 8.97 -9.53 -10.19
N VAL A 70 9.29 -10.20 -11.30
CA VAL A 70 10.63 -10.77 -11.57
C VAL A 70 11.72 -9.71 -11.67
N VAL A 71 11.40 -8.53 -12.20
CA VAL A 71 12.39 -7.44 -12.36
C VAL A 71 12.54 -6.63 -11.08
N PHE A 72 11.44 -6.27 -10.44
CA PHE A 72 11.45 -5.30 -9.35
C PHE A 72 11.74 -5.96 -7.99
N ALA A 73 11.02 -7.02 -7.63
CA ALA A 73 11.11 -7.58 -6.28
C ALA A 73 12.50 -8.15 -5.95
N PRO A 74 13.15 -8.98 -6.81
CA PRO A 74 14.51 -9.46 -6.56
C PRO A 74 15.56 -8.35 -6.55
N THR A 75 15.44 -7.36 -7.44
CA THR A 75 16.37 -6.23 -7.51
C THR A 75 16.34 -5.41 -6.24
N VAL A 76 15.14 -4.99 -5.80
CA VAL A 76 14.98 -4.15 -4.60
C VAL A 76 15.34 -4.94 -3.34
N ALA A 77 14.90 -6.19 -3.20
CA ALA A 77 15.25 -7.02 -2.04
C ALA A 77 16.77 -7.29 -1.96
N THR A 78 17.44 -7.52 -3.09
CA THR A 78 18.92 -7.68 -3.11
C THR A 78 19.61 -6.37 -2.74
N ALA A 79 19.16 -5.23 -3.27
CA ALA A 79 19.72 -3.91 -2.97
C ALA A 79 19.56 -3.56 -1.48
N LEU A 80 18.37 -3.74 -0.91
CA LEU A 80 18.13 -3.55 0.52
C LEU A 80 18.93 -4.53 1.37
N GLY A 81 19.03 -5.79 0.95
CA GLY A 81 19.88 -6.79 1.59
C GLY A 81 21.34 -6.35 1.66
N LEU A 82 21.89 -5.81 0.57
CA LEU A 82 23.26 -5.28 0.52
C LEU A 82 23.43 -4.06 1.45
N ILE A 83 22.46 -3.14 1.45
CA ILE A 83 22.47 -1.98 2.35
C ILE A 83 22.49 -2.45 3.80
N PHE A 84 21.58 -3.36 4.18
CA PHE A 84 21.53 -3.90 5.53
C PHE A 84 22.79 -4.68 5.89
N ALA A 85 23.37 -5.45 4.97
CA ALA A 85 24.60 -6.20 5.21
C ALA A 85 25.77 -5.25 5.57
N VAL A 86 25.95 -4.18 4.79
CA VAL A 86 26.99 -3.17 5.05
C VAL A 86 26.73 -2.40 6.34
N LEU A 87 25.48 -2.00 6.58
CA LEU A 87 25.12 -1.28 7.82
C LEU A 87 25.39 -2.13 9.06
N THR A 88 25.08 -3.42 8.99
CA THR A 88 25.25 -4.34 10.12
C THR A 88 26.70 -4.46 10.57
N GLU A 89 27.67 -4.38 9.65
CA GLU A 89 29.10 -4.40 10.01
C GLU A 89 29.53 -3.19 10.84
N ARG A 90 28.82 -2.06 10.72
CA ARG A 90 29.10 -0.83 11.47
C ARG A 90 28.39 -0.76 12.82
N VAL A 91 27.45 -1.67 13.10
CA VAL A 91 26.61 -1.64 14.30
C VAL A 91 27.15 -2.57 15.38
N ARG A 92 27.39 -2.03 16.59
CA ARG A 92 27.91 -2.78 17.75
C ARG A 92 27.01 -3.95 18.18
N TRP A 93 25.71 -3.85 17.94
CA TRP A 93 24.70 -4.88 18.22
C TRP A 93 24.31 -5.68 16.96
N GLY A 94 25.25 -5.84 16.02
CA GLY A 94 25.01 -6.42 14.70
C GLY A 94 24.31 -7.78 14.72
N THR A 95 24.57 -8.65 15.70
CA THR A 95 23.87 -9.94 15.83
C THR A 95 22.38 -9.76 16.08
N ALA A 96 21.99 -8.88 17.01
CA ALA A 96 20.58 -8.61 17.28
C ALA A 96 19.88 -7.98 16.07
N PHE A 97 20.56 -7.06 15.38
CA PHE A 97 20.05 -6.47 14.13
C PHE A 97 19.82 -7.54 13.06
N LYS A 98 20.76 -8.47 12.85
CA LYS A 98 20.59 -9.58 11.90
C LYS A 98 19.36 -10.42 12.24
N LEU A 99 19.17 -10.76 13.51
CA LEU A 99 18.04 -11.56 13.96
C LEU A 99 16.72 -10.86 13.68
N VAL A 100 16.60 -9.56 14.00
CA VAL A 100 15.37 -8.79 13.77
C VAL A 100 15.07 -8.68 12.27
N VAL A 101 16.06 -8.36 11.45
CA VAL A 101 15.86 -8.19 10.00
C VAL A 101 15.62 -9.54 9.30
N PHE A 102 16.13 -10.64 9.83
CA PHE A 102 15.92 -12.00 9.30
C PHE A 102 14.64 -12.67 9.79
N MET A 103 14.14 -12.30 10.98
CA MET A 103 12.93 -12.86 11.60
C MET A 103 11.70 -12.93 10.68
N PRO A 104 11.42 -11.93 9.80
CA PRO A 104 10.32 -12.00 8.85
C PRO A 104 10.26 -13.27 7.99
N MET A 105 11.41 -13.81 7.59
CA MET A 105 11.46 -15.06 6.82
C MET A 105 10.90 -16.25 7.61
N ALA A 106 11.06 -16.25 8.94
CA ALA A 106 10.59 -17.34 9.79
C ALA A 106 9.06 -17.35 9.92
N ILE A 107 8.39 -16.25 9.57
CA ILE A 107 6.93 -16.15 9.57
C ILE A 107 6.41 -16.87 8.31
N SER A 108 5.35 -17.67 8.47
CA SER A 108 4.71 -18.31 7.33
C SER A 108 4.16 -17.26 6.36
N MET A 109 4.22 -17.53 5.06
CA MET A 109 3.65 -16.62 4.05
C MET A 109 2.17 -16.34 4.29
N LEU A 110 1.44 -17.33 4.82
CA LEU A 110 0.04 -17.17 5.20
C LEU A 110 -0.15 -16.11 6.29
N ALA A 111 0.56 -16.26 7.41
CA ALA A 111 0.45 -15.33 8.53
C ALA A 111 0.96 -13.93 8.15
N ALA A 112 2.07 -13.85 7.42
CA ALA A 112 2.58 -12.58 6.91
C ALA A 112 1.56 -11.89 5.99
N GLY A 113 0.90 -12.65 5.10
CA GLY A 113 -0.16 -12.12 4.24
C GLY A 113 -1.33 -11.52 5.03
N ILE A 114 -1.78 -12.21 6.10
CA ILE A 114 -2.85 -11.69 6.97
C ILE A 114 -2.41 -10.40 7.68
N ILE A 115 -1.19 -10.36 8.19
CA ILE A 115 -0.63 -9.17 8.84
C ILE A 115 -0.61 -7.99 7.86
N PHE A 116 -0.08 -8.18 6.66
CA PHE A 116 0.02 -7.10 5.68
C PHE A 116 -1.33 -6.66 5.12
N ARG A 117 -2.31 -7.57 5.01
CA ARG A 117 -3.68 -7.20 4.70
C ARG A 117 -4.26 -6.20 5.71
N LEU A 118 -3.97 -6.39 7.00
CA LEU A 118 -4.37 -5.44 8.05
C LEU A 118 -3.53 -4.16 7.98
N VAL A 119 -2.22 -4.25 7.78
CA VAL A 119 -1.34 -3.07 7.66
C VAL A 119 -1.77 -2.15 6.52
N TYR A 120 -2.24 -2.72 5.41
CA TYR A 120 -2.72 -2.00 4.23
C TYR A 120 -4.22 -1.76 4.22
N ASP A 121 -4.92 -1.93 5.35
CA ASP A 121 -6.33 -1.54 5.43
C ASP A 121 -6.46 -0.03 5.13
N GLN A 122 -7.49 0.32 4.38
CA GLN A 122 -7.76 1.71 4.01
C GLN A 122 -8.26 2.51 5.22
N ASP A 123 -8.91 1.86 6.17
CA ASP A 123 -9.41 2.53 7.37
C ASP A 123 -8.21 2.95 8.25
N PRO A 124 -7.94 4.26 8.46
CA PRO A 124 -6.81 4.71 9.27
C PRO A 124 -6.84 4.21 10.71
N ASP A 125 -8.01 3.82 11.24
CA ASP A 125 -8.15 3.27 12.59
C ASP A 125 -7.69 1.81 12.68
N LYS A 126 -7.61 1.11 11.54
CA LYS A 126 -7.18 -0.30 11.44
C LYS A 126 -5.82 -0.44 10.75
N GLY A 127 -5.62 0.30 9.67
CA GLY A 127 -4.51 0.19 8.74
C GLY A 127 -3.34 1.06 9.13
N VAL A 128 -2.29 0.42 9.66
CA VAL A 128 -1.08 1.12 10.14
C VAL A 128 -0.42 1.94 9.04
N ALA A 129 -0.31 1.42 7.81
CA ALA A 129 0.31 2.15 6.72
C ALA A 129 -0.50 3.41 6.34
N ASN A 130 -1.83 3.29 6.33
CA ASN A 130 -2.68 4.41 6.01
C ASN A 130 -2.75 5.43 7.14
N ALA A 131 -2.80 4.98 8.40
CA ALA A 131 -2.72 5.84 9.58
C ALA A 131 -1.48 6.74 9.57
N VAL A 132 -0.31 6.16 9.24
CA VAL A 132 0.93 6.92 9.11
C VAL A 132 0.84 7.94 7.98
N TRP A 133 0.29 7.55 6.83
CA TRP A 133 0.16 8.45 5.68
C TRP A 133 -0.79 9.62 5.96
N VAL A 134 -1.97 9.35 6.53
CA VAL A 134 -2.95 10.36 6.94
C VAL A 134 -2.35 11.27 8.00
N GLY A 135 -1.66 10.73 9.01
CA GLY A 135 -1.00 11.53 10.04
C GLY A 135 0.07 12.48 9.48
N VAL A 136 0.88 12.02 8.51
CA VAL A 136 1.84 12.88 7.81
C VAL A 136 1.12 13.94 6.99
N HIS A 137 0.07 13.57 6.25
CA HIS A 137 -0.72 14.50 5.45
C HIS A 137 -1.35 15.59 6.32
N ASP A 138 -2.00 15.20 7.42
CA ASP A 138 -2.73 16.12 8.31
C ASP A 138 -1.80 17.06 9.08
N THR A 139 -0.52 16.70 9.21
CA THR A 139 0.52 17.62 9.71
C THR A 139 0.71 18.84 8.80
N PHE A 140 0.48 18.70 7.49
CA PHE A 140 0.64 19.78 6.51
C PHE A 140 -0.69 20.33 6.00
N ALA A 141 -1.78 19.58 6.13
CA ALA A 141 -3.09 19.93 5.62
C ALA A 141 -4.18 19.52 6.61
N GLN A 142 -4.44 20.38 7.60
CA GLN A 142 -5.50 20.15 8.59
C GLN A 142 -6.87 20.00 7.90
N SER A 143 -7.59 18.96 8.30
CA SER A 143 -8.99 18.73 7.91
C SER A 143 -9.91 19.71 8.66
N SER A 144 -11.07 20.02 8.10
CA SER A 144 -12.04 20.82 8.84
C SER A 144 -12.73 20.00 9.93
N ALA A 145 -13.12 20.67 11.02
CA ALA A 145 -14.02 20.11 12.02
C ALA A 145 -15.45 19.87 11.50
N PHE A 146 -15.86 20.51 10.39
CA PHE A 146 -17.26 20.54 9.94
C PHE A 146 -17.46 20.17 8.46
N PRO A 147 -16.91 19.05 7.97
CA PRO A 147 -16.91 18.70 6.55
C PRO A 147 -18.30 18.49 5.95
N LYS A 148 -19.27 18.07 6.78
CA LYS A 148 -20.65 17.80 6.36
C LYS A 148 -21.63 18.93 6.69
N ALA A 149 -21.14 20.03 7.27
CA ALA A 149 -22.02 21.16 7.58
C ALA A 149 -22.47 21.85 6.30
N HIS A 150 -23.77 22.07 6.16
CA HIS A 150 -24.37 22.76 5.02
C HIS A 150 -25.63 23.54 5.42
N PRO A 151 -26.05 24.56 4.65
CA PRO A 151 -27.30 25.27 4.86
C PRO A 151 -28.51 24.32 4.89
N GLY A 152 -29.47 24.62 5.76
CA GLY A 152 -30.79 23.97 5.80
C GLY A 152 -31.71 24.42 4.65
N ARG A 153 -32.98 23.98 4.67
CA ARG A 153 -33.97 24.33 3.62
C ARG A 153 -34.35 25.81 3.62
N GLU A 154 -34.41 26.43 4.80
CA GLU A 154 -34.69 27.85 5.00
C GLU A 154 -33.45 28.49 5.65
N SER A 155 -32.45 28.81 4.84
CA SER A 155 -31.18 29.35 5.33
C SER A 155 -30.88 30.70 4.68
N PRO A 156 -30.33 31.67 5.43
CA PRO A 156 -29.85 32.93 4.86
C PRO A 156 -28.54 32.78 4.06
N LEU A 157 -28.04 31.54 3.90
CA LEU A 157 -26.77 31.18 3.27
C LEU A 157 -26.99 30.52 1.91
N THR A 158 -26.21 30.96 0.92
CA THR A 158 -26.14 30.37 -0.42
C THR A 158 -24.72 29.87 -0.72
N ALA A 159 -24.58 28.91 -1.64
CA ALA A 159 -23.28 28.34 -1.99
C ALA A 159 -22.39 29.35 -2.73
N ASP A 160 -21.15 29.54 -2.29
CA ASP A 160 -20.12 30.36 -2.96
C ASP A 160 -18.76 29.65 -2.91
N LYS A 161 -18.21 29.29 -4.07
CA LYS A 161 -16.84 28.78 -4.26
C LYS A 161 -16.43 27.66 -3.27
N GLY A 162 -17.32 26.72 -3.00
CA GLY A 162 -17.08 25.59 -2.08
C GLY A 162 -17.31 25.91 -0.60
N GLY A 163 -17.69 27.15 -0.27
CA GLY A 163 -18.23 27.56 1.03
C GLY A 163 -19.63 28.15 0.89
N PHE A 164 -20.02 28.98 1.86
CA PHE A 164 -21.35 29.60 1.88
C PHE A 164 -21.27 31.10 2.16
N VAL A 165 -22.20 31.88 1.62
CA VAL A 165 -22.25 33.34 1.78
C VAL A 165 -23.68 33.80 2.10
N THR A 166 -23.82 34.85 2.90
CA THR A 166 -25.13 35.45 3.18
C THR A 166 -25.76 36.05 1.93
N GLU A 167 -27.08 35.98 1.80
CA GLU A 167 -27.81 36.64 0.70
C GLU A 167 -27.85 38.17 0.86
N GLU A 168 -27.98 38.65 2.10
CA GLU A 168 -28.07 40.06 2.42
C GLU A 168 -26.79 40.59 3.12
N PRO A 169 -26.43 41.87 2.90
CA PRO A 169 -25.35 42.52 3.62
C PRO A 169 -25.68 42.75 5.10
N VAL A 170 -24.70 42.53 5.97
CA VAL A 170 -24.86 42.68 7.41
C VAL A 170 -24.74 44.13 7.86
N ARG A 171 -25.33 44.45 9.01
CA ARG A 171 -25.36 45.80 9.58
C ARG A 171 -24.91 45.82 11.02
N LEU A 172 -24.31 46.93 11.45
CA LEU A 172 -23.94 47.12 12.85
C LEU A 172 -25.17 47.11 13.77
N GLY A 173 -24.99 46.53 14.97
CA GLY A 173 -26.06 46.44 15.96
C GLY A 173 -27.15 45.40 15.64
N GLN A 174 -27.07 44.70 14.50
CA GLN A 174 -27.99 43.63 14.15
C GLN A 174 -27.27 42.27 14.21
N PRO A 175 -27.63 41.39 15.16
CA PRO A 175 -27.09 40.04 15.22
C PRO A 175 -27.47 39.24 13.97
N VAL A 176 -26.51 38.46 13.46
CA VAL A 176 -26.69 37.61 12.27
C VAL A 176 -26.74 36.15 12.67
N ALA A 177 -27.75 35.44 12.18
CA ALA A 177 -27.89 33.99 12.36
C ALA A 177 -27.29 33.25 11.17
N LEU A 178 -26.38 32.31 11.43
CA LEU A 178 -25.76 31.43 10.42
C LEU A 178 -26.05 29.95 10.75
N PRO A 179 -27.30 29.49 10.62
CA PRO A 179 -27.66 28.11 10.91
C PRO A 179 -27.11 27.15 9.84
N LEU A 180 -26.51 26.04 10.28
CA LEU A 180 -26.11 24.93 9.42
C LEU A 180 -26.63 23.60 9.99
N VAL A 181 -26.75 22.62 9.12
CA VAL A 181 -27.16 21.24 9.45
C VAL A 181 -26.15 20.24 8.88
N GLY A 182 -26.31 18.95 9.16
CA GLY A 182 -25.51 17.88 8.53
C GLY A 182 -24.32 17.37 9.34
N VAL A 183 -23.98 18.04 10.44
CA VAL A 183 -23.11 17.48 11.50
C VAL A 183 -24.02 16.95 12.59
N ALA A 184 -23.75 15.76 13.14
CA ALA A 184 -24.51 15.19 14.25
C ALA A 184 -23.91 15.64 15.60
N PRO A 185 -24.70 15.74 16.70
CA PRO A 185 -24.18 16.25 17.98
C PRO A 185 -23.00 15.44 18.55
N ASP A 186 -22.95 14.14 18.26
CA ASP A 186 -21.86 13.23 18.63
C ASP A 186 -20.60 13.36 17.76
N GLN A 187 -20.67 14.11 16.66
CA GLN A 187 -19.55 14.46 15.79
C GLN A 187 -19.02 15.88 16.03
N MET A 188 -19.57 16.60 17.01
CA MET A 188 -19.07 17.91 17.41
C MET A 188 -17.74 17.80 18.15
N PRO A 189 -16.83 18.79 18.02
CA PRO A 189 -15.60 18.84 18.82
C PRO A 189 -15.90 18.82 20.32
N ASP A 190 -15.04 18.18 21.13
CA ASP A 190 -15.23 18.03 22.59
C ASP A 190 -15.40 19.37 23.34
N GLY A 191 -14.97 20.49 22.77
CA GLY A 191 -15.13 21.84 23.31
C GLY A 191 -16.42 22.57 22.91
N ALA A 192 -17.28 21.96 22.09
CA ALA A 192 -18.52 22.60 21.64
C ALA A 192 -19.48 22.82 22.81
N ALA A 193 -19.83 24.08 23.05
CA ALA A 193 -20.80 24.47 24.05
C ALA A 193 -22.20 24.63 23.43
N ARG A 194 -23.21 24.78 24.29
CA ARG A 194 -24.57 25.07 23.84
C ARG A 194 -24.60 26.38 23.07
N ALA A 195 -25.32 26.39 21.96
CA ALA A 195 -25.43 27.54 21.08
C ALA A 195 -26.10 28.71 21.82
N VAL A 196 -25.52 29.91 21.69
CA VAL A 196 -26.06 31.13 22.30
C VAL A 196 -26.39 32.14 21.22
N ALA A 197 -27.59 32.72 21.27
CA ALA A 197 -27.95 33.82 20.39
C ALA A 197 -27.08 35.05 20.67
N ALA A 198 -26.42 35.56 19.62
CA ALA A 198 -25.53 36.71 19.74
C ALA A 198 -26.27 37.97 20.20
N LYS A 199 -25.64 38.74 21.08
CA LYS A 199 -26.19 40.00 21.59
C LYS A 199 -25.92 41.15 20.61
N PRO A 200 -26.87 42.09 20.45
CA PRO A 200 -26.64 43.32 19.67
C PRO A 200 -25.48 44.14 20.25
N ASP A 201 -24.58 44.61 19.39
CA ASP A 201 -23.52 45.57 19.75
C ASP A 201 -23.49 46.69 18.69
N PRO A 202 -23.77 47.95 19.05
CA PRO A 202 -23.79 49.07 18.10
C PRO A 202 -22.46 49.30 17.36
N GLY A 203 -21.34 48.86 17.91
CA GLY A 203 -20.00 49.06 17.36
C GLY A 203 -19.45 47.88 16.57
N LYS A 204 -20.17 46.76 16.49
CA LYS A 204 -19.70 45.51 15.89
C LYS A 204 -20.79 44.81 15.10
N VAL A 205 -20.38 43.93 14.19
CA VAL A 205 -21.27 42.93 13.61
C VAL A 205 -21.13 41.68 14.47
N THR A 206 -22.20 41.27 15.14
CA THR A 206 -22.23 40.05 15.95
C THR A 206 -23.07 38.99 15.26
N GLY A 207 -22.81 37.73 15.55
CA GLY A 207 -23.63 36.64 15.03
C GLY A 207 -23.35 35.32 15.71
N THR A 208 -24.16 34.32 15.36
CA THR A 208 -24.01 32.96 15.88
C THR A 208 -24.03 31.98 14.72
N THR A 209 -23.10 31.03 14.73
CA THR A 209 -23.09 29.86 13.85
C THR A 209 -23.26 28.60 14.70
N TRP A 210 -24.27 27.80 14.40
CA TRP A 210 -24.62 26.64 15.22
C TRP A 210 -25.32 25.57 14.39
N GLN A 211 -25.39 24.38 14.98
CA GLN A 211 -26.12 23.24 14.45
C GLN A 211 -27.62 23.45 14.68
N ASP A 212 -28.34 23.85 13.64
CA ASP A 212 -29.80 24.04 13.62
C ASP A 212 -30.50 22.68 13.41
N PHE A 213 -30.32 21.78 14.38
CA PHE A 213 -30.89 20.44 14.35
C PHE A 213 -31.27 19.97 15.77
N THR A 214 -32.58 19.81 15.97
CA THR A 214 -33.15 19.20 17.17
C THR A 214 -33.78 17.85 16.83
N ARG A 215 -33.47 16.80 17.62
CA ARG A 215 -33.96 15.44 17.38
C ARG A 215 -35.43 15.30 17.79
N GLY A 216 -36.33 15.26 16.80
CA GLY A 216 -37.77 15.03 16.96
C GLY A 216 -38.60 15.88 16.00
N GLU A 217 -39.66 15.33 15.41
CA GLU A 217 -40.52 16.11 14.50
C GLU A 217 -41.21 17.26 15.25
N GLY A 218 -41.02 18.49 14.76
CA GLY A 218 -41.72 19.69 15.26
C GLY A 218 -41.25 20.23 16.61
N VAL A 219 -40.06 19.82 17.10
CA VAL A 219 -39.57 20.16 18.45
C VAL A 219 -38.62 21.37 18.47
N GLY A 220 -38.10 21.82 17.32
CA GLY A 220 -37.15 22.94 17.23
C GLY A 220 -37.67 24.16 16.48
N THR A 221 -37.06 25.32 16.73
CA THR A 221 -37.33 26.58 16.02
C THR A 221 -36.26 26.90 15.00
N LEU A 222 -36.61 26.89 13.70
CA LEU A 222 -35.68 27.21 12.63
C LEU A 222 -35.10 28.62 12.77
N GLY A 223 -33.79 28.75 12.57
CA GLY A 223 -33.10 30.05 12.54
C GLY A 223 -32.92 30.74 13.89
N ALA A 224 -33.24 30.08 15.01
CA ALA A 224 -32.93 30.55 16.35
C ALA A 224 -32.30 29.41 17.20
N PRO A 225 -31.18 29.65 17.91
CA PRO A 225 -30.54 28.61 18.71
C PRO A 225 -31.45 28.02 19.79
N ASP A 226 -31.66 26.71 19.75
CA ASP A 226 -32.40 25.97 20.78
C ASP A 226 -31.49 25.51 21.95
N PRO A 227 -32.04 25.30 23.17
CA PRO A 227 -31.23 24.91 24.33
C PRO A 227 -30.50 23.56 24.23
N SER A 228 -30.89 22.72 23.26
CA SER A 228 -30.26 21.43 22.95
C SER A 228 -29.22 21.50 21.83
N GLU A 229 -29.11 22.62 21.13
CA GLU A 229 -28.23 22.79 19.99
C GLU A 229 -26.83 23.23 20.40
N LEU A 230 -25.84 22.86 19.60
CA LEU A 230 -24.43 23.13 19.85
C LEU A 230 -23.91 24.19 18.87
N GLY A 231 -23.07 25.10 19.38
CA GLY A 231 -22.34 26.05 18.54
C GLY A 231 -21.32 25.34 17.66
N TYR A 232 -20.90 25.99 16.57
CA TYR A 232 -19.79 25.52 15.74
C TYR A 232 -18.47 26.18 16.17
N PRO A 233 -17.73 25.64 17.17
CA PRO A 233 -16.48 26.23 17.67
C PRO A 233 -15.44 26.38 16.57
N GLY A 234 -14.74 27.52 16.52
CA GLY A 234 -13.62 27.72 15.61
C GLY A 234 -14.02 27.88 14.13
N MET A 235 -15.31 27.85 13.80
CA MET A 235 -15.81 28.13 12.45
C MET A 235 -15.30 29.49 11.99
N ARG A 236 -14.62 29.57 10.84
CA ARG A 236 -14.10 30.84 10.30
C ARG A 236 -15.20 31.62 9.61
N ILE A 237 -15.28 32.92 9.86
CA ILE A 237 -16.23 33.83 9.21
C ILE A 237 -15.47 35.01 8.61
N GLU A 238 -15.73 35.32 7.35
CA GLU A 238 -15.10 36.41 6.61
C GLU A 238 -16.14 37.44 6.18
N ALA A 239 -15.92 38.71 6.49
CA ALA A 239 -16.69 39.81 5.92
C ALA A 239 -16.10 40.17 4.55
N VAL A 240 -16.91 40.06 3.49
CA VAL A 240 -16.51 40.31 2.11
C VAL A 240 -17.27 41.52 1.56
N LYS A 241 -16.52 42.51 1.07
CA LYS A 241 -17.06 43.71 0.43
C LYS A 241 -16.35 43.92 -0.91
N ASP A 242 -17.11 44.11 -1.98
CA ASP A 242 -16.60 44.25 -3.34
C ASP A 242 -15.62 43.12 -3.76
N GLY A 243 -15.90 41.89 -3.30
CA GLY A 243 -15.08 40.70 -3.58
C GLY A 243 -13.78 40.60 -2.76
N LYS A 244 -13.51 41.52 -1.84
CA LYS A 244 -12.33 41.51 -0.95
C LYS A 244 -12.74 41.23 0.50
N VAL A 245 -11.93 40.44 1.21
CA VAL A 245 -12.11 40.21 2.65
C VAL A 245 -11.68 41.47 3.40
N VAL A 246 -12.63 42.13 4.08
CA VAL A 246 -12.40 43.35 4.86
C VAL A 246 -12.16 43.07 6.34
N ALA A 247 -12.65 41.93 6.85
CA ALA A 247 -12.39 41.43 8.19
C ALA A 247 -12.62 39.91 8.26
N SER A 248 -12.02 39.24 9.23
CA SER A 248 -12.24 37.82 9.49
C SER A 248 -12.21 37.54 10.99
N THR A 249 -12.97 36.54 11.43
CA THR A 249 -13.01 36.07 12.82
C THR A 249 -13.26 34.58 12.88
N THR A 250 -13.21 33.99 14.06
CA THR A 250 -13.59 32.60 14.34
C THR A 250 -14.65 32.57 15.43
N ALA A 251 -15.61 31.66 15.31
CA ALA A 251 -16.63 31.47 16.33
C ALA A 251 -16.04 30.93 17.64
N ALA A 252 -16.61 31.36 18.76
CA ALA A 252 -16.35 30.85 20.10
C ALA A 252 -17.01 29.47 20.30
N ASP A 253 -16.78 28.87 21.48
CA ASP A 253 -17.29 27.53 21.81
C ASP A 253 -18.82 27.41 21.75
N ASP A 254 -19.53 28.52 22.02
CA ASP A 254 -20.99 28.65 21.94
C ASP A 254 -21.50 29.07 20.55
N GLY A 255 -20.60 29.12 19.56
CA GLY A 255 -20.91 29.51 18.18
C GLY A 255 -20.99 31.03 17.96
N THR A 256 -20.87 31.86 19.01
CA THR A 256 -20.94 33.31 18.86
C THR A 256 -19.67 33.87 18.24
N PHE A 257 -19.79 34.94 17.46
CA PHE A 257 -18.66 35.65 16.87
C PHE A 257 -18.92 37.17 16.83
N ALA A 258 -17.83 37.93 16.71
CA ALA A 258 -17.89 39.37 16.53
C ALA A 258 -16.85 39.82 15.49
N LEU A 259 -17.28 40.71 14.60
CA LEU A 259 -16.48 41.37 13.58
C LEU A 259 -16.43 42.89 13.83
N PRO A 260 -15.33 43.56 13.47
CA PRO A 260 -15.17 45.00 13.69
C PRO A 260 -16.14 45.82 12.82
N ALA A 261 -16.28 47.11 13.14
CA ALA A 261 -17.16 48.04 12.41
C ALA A 261 -16.92 48.11 10.89
N ALA A 262 -15.70 47.76 10.43
CA ALA A 262 -15.35 47.67 9.01
C ALA A 262 -16.16 46.61 8.22
N ALA A 263 -16.80 45.67 8.91
CA ALA A 263 -17.69 44.67 8.31
C ALA A 263 -19.09 45.23 7.96
N ASP A 264 -19.40 46.49 8.27
CA ASP A 264 -20.70 47.08 7.95
C ASP A 264 -20.96 47.12 6.43
N GLY A 265 -22.10 46.57 6.04
CA GLY A 265 -22.52 46.41 4.65
C GLY A 265 -21.73 45.36 3.87
N ALA A 266 -21.00 44.45 4.54
CA ALA A 266 -20.34 43.31 3.91
C ALA A 266 -21.27 42.08 3.84
N LEU A 267 -20.98 41.14 2.95
CA LEU A 267 -21.57 39.80 2.99
C LEU A 267 -20.71 38.92 3.91
N LEU A 268 -21.31 38.07 4.74
CA LEU A 268 -20.54 37.11 5.53
C LEU A 268 -20.35 35.83 4.74
N ARG A 269 -19.08 35.40 4.61
CA ARG A 269 -18.68 34.18 3.95
C ARG A 269 -18.10 33.19 4.95
N LEU A 270 -18.61 31.97 4.92
CA LEU A 270 -18.01 30.77 5.49
C LEU A 270 -17.11 30.16 4.40
N PRO A 271 -15.77 30.32 4.47
CA PRO A 271 -14.87 29.83 3.43
C PRO A 271 -14.88 28.31 3.31
N ALA A 272 -14.51 27.79 2.14
CA ALA A 272 -14.48 26.35 1.84
C ALA A 272 -13.61 25.54 2.81
N ASP A 273 -12.58 26.15 3.41
CA ASP A 273 -11.72 25.52 4.41
C ASP A 273 -12.50 25.03 5.64
N ASN A 274 -13.67 25.63 5.94
CA ASN A 274 -14.56 25.16 7.01
C ASN A 274 -15.29 23.85 6.68
N PHE A 275 -15.25 23.37 5.45
CA PHE A 275 -16.04 22.21 4.99
C PHE A 275 -15.17 21.14 4.35
N LYS A 276 -13.85 21.22 4.51
CA LYS A 276 -12.92 20.29 3.90
C LYS A 276 -13.04 18.89 4.53
N GLU A 277 -13.38 17.90 3.72
CA GLU A 277 -13.48 16.49 4.13
C GLU A 277 -12.18 15.93 4.71
N PRO A 278 -12.25 15.00 5.68
CA PRO A 278 -11.09 14.30 6.19
C PRO A 278 -10.40 13.53 5.06
N TYR A 279 -9.07 13.62 5.02
CA TYR A 279 -8.31 12.85 4.08
C TYR A 279 -8.26 11.38 4.51
N ASN A 280 -8.99 10.50 3.81
CA ASN A 280 -9.06 9.06 4.10
C ASN A 280 -7.82 8.27 3.62
N GLY A 281 -6.75 8.96 3.23
CA GLY A 281 -5.49 8.33 2.86
C GLY A 281 -5.45 7.73 1.45
N LEU A 282 -4.63 6.68 1.30
CA LEU A 282 -4.42 5.97 0.05
C LEU A 282 -5.16 4.63 0.07
N ASP A 283 -5.73 4.27 -1.08
CA ASP A 283 -6.23 2.93 -1.31
C ASP A 283 -5.09 1.96 -1.63
N TRP A 284 -4.39 1.49 -0.59
CA TRP A 284 -3.24 0.59 -0.71
C TRP A 284 -3.55 -0.73 -1.42
N LEU A 285 -4.75 -1.27 -1.20
CA LEU A 285 -5.19 -2.54 -1.78
C LEU A 285 -6.11 -2.32 -2.99
N GLY A 286 -6.17 -1.10 -3.52
CA GLY A 286 -6.92 -0.76 -4.71
C GLY A 286 -6.21 -1.17 -6.00
N PRO A 287 -6.89 -1.10 -7.15
CA PRO A 287 -6.38 -1.55 -8.44
C PRO A 287 -4.98 -1.01 -8.80
N SER A 288 -4.66 0.21 -8.39
CA SER A 288 -3.38 0.86 -8.72
C SER A 288 -2.22 0.49 -7.79
N LEU A 289 -2.50 0.20 -6.51
CA LEU A 289 -1.48 0.03 -5.48
C LEU A 289 -1.37 -1.41 -4.96
N VAL A 290 -2.33 -2.29 -5.26
CA VAL A 290 -2.34 -3.66 -4.74
C VAL A 290 -1.08 -4.44 -5.09
N THR A 291 -0.63 -4.40 -6.35
CA THR A 291 0.59 -5.07 -6.80
C THR A 291 1.85 -4.55 -6.10
N PRO A 292 2.16 -3.23 -6.11
CA PRO A 292 3.32 -2.71 -5.40
C PRO A 292 3.24 -2.89 -3.88
N ALA A 293 2.06 -2.85 -3.26
CA ALA A 293 1.87 -3.13 -1.84
C ALA A 293 2.30 -4.57 -1.49
N ILE A 294 1.83 -5.56 -2.26
CA ILE A 294 2.18 -6.97 -2.06
C ILE A 294 3.68 -7.21 -2.32
N ILE A 295 4.27 -6.53 -3.31
CA ILE A 295 5.73 -6.58 -3.54
C ILE A 295 6.48 -5.99 -2.34
N GLY A 296 5.98 -4.92 -1.73
CA GLY A 296 6.52 -4.35 -0.49
C GLY A 296 6.56 -5.37 0.65
N SER A 297 5.46 -6.11 0.86
CA SER A 297 5.42 -7.22 1.83
C SER A 297 6.44 -8.31 1.51
N TYR A 298 6.56 -8.71 0.24
CA TYR A 298 7.56 -9.70 -0.17
C TYR A 298 8.98 -9.23 0.12
N ILE A 299 9.30 -7.98 -0.21
CA ILE A 299 10.62 -7.40 0.04
C ILE A 299 10.93 -7.41 1.54
N TRP A 300 9.97 -7.06 2.39
CA TRP A 300 10.14 -7.11 3.84
C TRP A 300 10.48 -8.53 4.33
N MET A 301 9.79 -9.55 3.80
CA MET A 301 10.05 -10.95 4.17
C MET A 301 11.44 -11.44 3.72
N TRP A 302 11.88 -11.02 2.55
CA TRP A 302 13.08 -11.57 1.89
C TRP A 302 14.32 -10.68 1.96
N ALA A 303 14.21 -9.41 2.40
CA ALA A 303 15.38 -8.54 2.55
C ALA A 303 16.36 -9.09 3.60
N GLY A 304 15.86 -9.69 4.68
CA GLY A 304 16.71 -10.34 5.69
C GLY A 304 17.48 -11.54 5.17
N PHE A 305 16.86 -12.35 4.30
CA PHE A 305 17.55 -13.42 3.58
C PHE A 305 18.76 -12.89 2.81
N ALA A 306 18.49 -11.87 1.98
CA ALA A 306 19.47 -11.28 1.09
C ALA A 306 20.61 -10.69 1.93
N MET A 307 20.28 -9.98 3.01
CA MET A 307 21.24 -9.45 3.95
C MET A 307 22.16 -10.53 4.53
N VAL A 308 21.61 -11.63 5.05
CA VAL A 308 22.43 -12.67 5.71
C VAL A 308 23.40 -13.32 4.72
N LEU A 309 22.93 -13.66 3.52
CA LEU A 309 23.78 -14.25 2.49
C LEU A 309 24.84 -13.27 1.99
N ILE A 310 24.47 -12.01 1.74
CA ILE A 310 25.40 -10.99 1.29
C ILE A 310 26.44 -10.67 2.38
N ALA A 311 26.03 -10.60 3.65
CA ALA A 311 26.93 -10.39 4.78
C ALA A 311 27.94 -11.54 4.93
N ALA A 312 27.51 -12.79 4.71
CA ALA A 312 28.42 -13.94 4.68
C ALA A 312 29.45 -13.82 3.55
N GLY A 313 29.01 -13.35 2.37
CA GLY A 313 29.91 -13.04 1.26
C GLY A 313 30.89 -11.90 1.56
N LEU A 314 30.41 -10.84 2.22
CA LEU A 314 31.21 -9.66 2.56
C LEU A 314 32.29 -9.98 3.60
N ALA A 315 31.97 -10.85 4.56
CA ALA A 315 32.95 -11.37 5.52
C ALA A 315 34.11 -12.14 4.86
N GLY A 316 33.90 -12.67 3.64
CA GLY A 316 34.94 -13.34 2.85
C GLY A 316 35.83 -12.39 2.03
N VAL A 317 35.54 -11.08 1.99
CA VAL A 317 36.33 -10.11 1.23
C VAL A 317 37.61 -9.75 2.00
N PRO A 318 38.82 -9.92 1.41
CA PRO A 318 40.07 -9.57 2.09
C PRO A 318 40.14 -8.08 2.42
N ARG A 319 40.37 -7.75 3.70
CA ARG A 319 40.46 -6.35 4.17
C ARG A 319 41.61 -5.60 3.53
N GLU A 320 42.70 -6.29 3.23
CA GLU A 320 43.90 -5.75 2.56
C GLU A 320 43.57 -5.10 1.22
N LEU A 321 42.61 -5.65 0.45
CA LEU A 321 42.19 -5.05 -0.83
C LEU A 321 41.45 -3.72 -0.62
N LEU A 322 40.67 -3.61 0.45
CA LEU A 322 39.95 -2.39 0.80
C LEU A 322 40.91 -1.31 1.33
N GLU A 323 41.90 -1.71 2.11
CA GLU A 323 42.96 -0.82 2.61
C GLU A 323 43.87 -0.35 1.48
N ALA A 324 44.30 -1.23 0.58
CA ALA A 324 45.08 -0.88 -0.61
C ALA A 324 44.33 0.14 -1.49
N ALA A 325 43.05 -0.08 -1.75
CA ALA A 325 42.24 0.87 -2.52
C ALA A 325 42.15 2.27 -1.85
N ARG A 326 42.08 2.32 -0.51
CA ARG A 326 42.11 3.60 0.23
C ARG A 326 43.48 4.28 0.16
N VAL A 327 44.56 3.51 0.21
CA VAL A 327 45.94 4.01 0.03
C VAL A 327 46.14 4.57 -1.38
N ASP A 328 45.53 3.95 -2.40
CA ASP A 328 45.50 4.43 -3.78
C ASP A 328 44.60 5.68 -4.00
N GLY A 329 44.03 6.24 -2.92
CA GLY A 329 43.22 7.46 -2.96
C GLY A 329 41.76 7.25 -3.37
N ALA A 330 41.27 6.02 -3.41
CA ALA A 330 39.87 5.75 -3.72
C ALA A 330 38.94 6.17 -2.57
N ASN A 331 37.85 6.87 -2.90
CA ASN A 331 36.81 7.20 -1.92
C ASN A 331 35.90 5.98 -1.64
N GLU A 332 35.13 6.01 -0.53
CA GLU A 332 34.29 4.88 -0.11
C GLU A 332 33.28 4.43 -1.17
N TRP A 333 32.75 5.35 -1.98
CA TRP A 333 31.85 5.00 -3.08
C TRP A 333 32.56 4.28 -4.22
N GLN A 334 33.80 4.69 -4.55
CA GLN A 334 34.65 4.02 -5.53
C GLN A 334 35.08 2.65 -5.04
N VAL A 335 35.49 2.53 -3.77
CA VAL A 335 35.83 1.24 -3.13
C VAL A 335 34.61 0.30 -3.19
N PHE A 336 33.44 0.78 -2.78
CA PHE A 336 32.20 -0.01 -2.83
C PHE A 336 31.87 -0.48 -4.25
N ARG A 337 31.75 0.44 -5.22
CA ARG A 337 31.29 0.12 -6.57
C ARG A 337 32.33 -0.64 -7.40
N ARG A 338 33.63 -0.37 -7.23
CA ARG A 338 34.70 -0.93 -8.08
C ARG A 338 35.44 -2.10 -7.45
N VAL A 339 35.41 -2.26 -6.13
CA VAL A 339 36.09 -3.35 -5.42
C VAL A 339 35.07 -4.28 -4.77
N THR A 340 34.24 -3.78 -3.85
CA THR A 340 33.33 -4.60 -3.06
C THR A 340 32.26 -5.28 -3.92
N VAL A 341 31.51 -4.53 -4.74
CA VAL A 341 30.41 -5.07 -5.57
C VAL A 341 30.91 -6.12 -6.58
N PRO A 342 32.02 -5.92 -7.32
CA PRO A 342 32.55 -6.94 -8.22
C PRO A 342 33.02 -8.21 -7.50
N LEU A 343 33.66 -8.09 -6.34
CA LEU A 343 34.04 -9.24 -5.52
C LEU A 343 32.83 -9.99 -4.95
N LEU A 344 31.75 -9.25 -4.64
CA LEU A 344 30.47 -9.80 -4.18
C LEU A 344 29.56 -10.26 -5.31
N ALA A 345 29.86 -9.99 -6.59
CA ALA A 345 29.01 -10.38 -7.71
C ALA A 345 28.62 -11.88 -7.69
N PRO A 346 29.53 -12.83 -7.34
CA PRO A 346 29.22 -14.23 -7.03
C PRO A 346 28.10 -14.44 -6.00
N VAL A 347 28.06 -13.66 -4.93
CA VAL A 347 27.05 -13.82 -3.88
C VAL A 347 25.76 -13.12 -4.30
N LEU A 348 25.87 -11.88 -4.81
CA LEU A 348 24.73 -11.07 -5.22
C LEU A 348 23.87 -11.79 -6.26
N ALA A 349 24.48 -12.33 -7.31
CA ALA A 349 23.67 -13.02 -8.31
C ALA A 349 23.14 -14.38 -7.81
N VAL A 350 23.67 -15.01 -6.75
CA VAL A 350 23.04 -16.23 -6.17
C VAL A 350 21.76 -15.81 -5.47
N VAL A 351 21.83 -14.75 -4.67
CA VAL A 351 20.67 -14.16 -3.99
C VAL A 351 19.62 -13.73 -5.00
N THR A 352 19.97 -12.91 -5.99
CA THR A 352 19.01 -12.42 -6.99
C THR A 352 18.35 -13.58 -7.74
N VAL A 353 19.11 -14.58 -8.19
CA VAL A 353 18.56 -15.74 -8.91
C VAL A 353 17.64 -16.58 -8.02
N THR A 354 18.01 -16.76 -6.75
CA THR A 354 17.18 -17.47 -5.77
C THR A 354 15.85 -16.73 -5.55
N LEU A 355 15.90 -15.40 -5.39
CA LEU A 355 14.71 -14.57 -5.25
C LEU A 355 13.86 -14.59 -6.54
N MET A 356 14.46 -14.54 -7.73
CA MET A 356 13.73 -14.66 -8.99
C MET A 356 12.95 -15.98 -9.11
N ILE A 357 13.54 -17.10 -8.66
CA ILE A 357 12.86 -18.40 -8.66
C ILE A 357 11.63 -18.37 -7.74
N ASN A 358 11.76 -17.77 -6.54
CA ASN A 358 10.65 -17.67 -5.58
C ASN A 358 9.53 -16.77 -6.11
N VAL A 359 9.90 -15.65 -6.75
CA VAL A 359 8.94 -14.68 -7.28
C VAL A 359 8.14 -15.22 -8.47
N LEU A 360 8.76 -16.01 -9.35
CA LEU A 360 8.06 -16.63 -10.50
C LEU A 360 6.91 -17.55 -10.09
N LYS A 361 6.90 -18.04 -8.85
CA LYS A 361 5.87 -18.93 -8.30
C LYS A 361 5.09 -18.27 -7.17
N ILE A 362 5.12 -16.94 -7.09
CA ILE A 362 4.40 -16.22 -6.04
C ILE A 362 2.90 -16.46 -6.20
N PHE A 363 2.28 -16.96 -5.14
CA PHE A 363 0.84 -17.27 -5.10
C PHE A 363 0.27 -16.81 -3.77
N ASP A 364 0.85 -17.30 -2.66
CA ASP A 364 0.32 -17.12 -1.31
C ASP A 364 0.02 -15.66 -0.99
N LEU A 365 1.02 -14.77 -1.11
CA LEU A 365 0.85 -13.35 -0.78
C LEU A 365 -0.22 -12.66 -1.63
N VAL A 366 -0.30 -12.99 -2.93
CA VAL A 366 -1.29 -12.41 -3.83
C VAL A 366 -2.69 -12.88 -3.47
N PHE A 367 -2.84 -14.17 -3.19
CA PHE A 367 -4.13 -14.75 -2.83
C PHE A 367 -4.68 -14.20 -1.50
N ILE A 368 -3.80 -13.93 -0.52
CA ILE A 368 -4.20 -13.56 0.84
C ILE A 368 -4.39 -12.05 1.00
N ILE A 369 -3.42 -11.26 0.51
CA ILE A 369 -3.39 -9.80 0.74
C ILE A 369 -4.41 -9.10 -0.16
N ALA A 370 -4.49 -9.46 -1.44
CA ALA A 370 -5.38 -8.79 -2.38
C ALA A 370 -6.85 -9.11 -2.05
N PRO A 371 -7.70 -8.10 -1.81
CA PRO A 371 -9.13 -8.32 -1.67
C PRO A 371 -9.73 -8.73 -3.01
N GLY A 372 -10.88 -9.43 -2.98
CA GLY A 372 -11.53 -9.91 -4.20
C GLY A 372 -11.83 -8.81 -5.24
N SER A 373 -12.02 -7.56 -4.80
CA SER A 373 -12.29 -6.41 -5.67
C SER A 373 -11.09 -5.96 -6.53
N SER A 374 -9.86 -6.30 -6.15
CA SER A 374 -8.63 -5.90 -6.85
C SER A 374 -7.67 -7.07 -7.07
N GLN A 375 -8.12 -8.30 -6.80
CA GLN A 375 -7.30 -9.49 -6.96
C GLN A 375 -6.96 -9.76 -8.44
N ASP A 376 -7.81 -9.33 -9.36
CA ASP A 376 -7.56 -9.42 -10.80
C ASP A 376 -6.45 -8.45 -11.24
N ASP A 377 -6.39 -7.27 -10.64
CA ASP A 377 -5.30 -6.31 -10.87
C ASP A 377 -3.95 -6.82 -10.33
N ALA A 378 -4.00 -7.58 -9.23
CA ALA A 378 -2.84 -8.21 -8.60
C ALA A 378 -2.46 -9.56 -9.22
N ASN A 379 -3.21 -10.03 -10.23
CA ASN A 379 -3.15 -11.41 -10.67
C ASN A 379 -1.74 -11.83 -11.15
N VAL A 380 -1.39 -13.09 -10.94
CA VAL A 380 -0.10 -13.69 -11.29
C VAL A 380 -0.32 -15.09 -11.85
N LEU A 381 0.61 -15.59 -12.67
CA LEU A 381 0.48 -16.86 -13.38
C LEU A 381 0.16 -18.04 -12.45
N ALA A 382 0.73 -18.06 -11.24
CA ALA A 382 0.45 -19.12 -10.27
C ALA A 382 -0.98 -19.01 -9.69
N LEU A 383 -1.50 -17.81 -9.49
CA LEU A 383 -2.89 -17.58 -9.09
C LEU A 383 -3.86 -17.92 -10.22
N GLU A 384 -3.51 -17.54 -11.44
CA GLU A 384 -4.31 -17.84 -12.62
C GLU A 384 -4.38 -19.34 -12.90
N LEU A 385 -3.26 -20.06 -12.74
CA LEU A 385 -3.22 -21.52 -12.76
C LEU A 385 -4.21 -22.11 -11.75
N TYR A 386 -4.21 -21.59 -10.51
CA TYR A 386 -5.12 -22.05 -9.47
C TYR A 386 -6.59 -21.78 -9.83
N ARG A 387 -6.92 -20.57 -10.29
CA ARG A 387 -8.28 -20.20 -10.70
C ARG A 387 -8.78 -21.06 -11.85
N LYS A 388 -8.01 -21.17 -12.94
CA LYS A 388 -8.37 -22.00 -14.09
C LYS A 388 -8.51 -23.46 -13.71
N GLY A 389 -7.60 -23.99 -12.90
CA GLY A 389 -7.56 -25.42 -12.57
C GLY A 389 -8.57 -25.87 -11.50
N PHE A 390 -8.86 -25.02 -10.52
CA PHE A 390 -9.62 -25.41 -9.33
C PHE A 390 -10.92 -24.61 -9.14
N SER A 391 -11.05 -23.42 -9.74
CA SER A 391 -12.26 -22.59 -9.62
C SER A 391 -13.13 -22.61 -10.87
N GLU A 392 -12.50 -22.65 -12.06
CA GLU A 392 -13.20 -22.60 -13.35
C GLU A 392 -13.30 -23.97 -14.06
N ASP A 393 -12.78 -25.04 -13.46
CA ASP A 393 -12.79 -26.41 -14.00
C ASP A 393 -12.19 -26.52 -15.42
N GLN A 394 -11.11 -25.76 -15.68
CA GLN A 394 -10.34 -25.75 -16.92
C GLN A 394 -8.92 -26.32 -16.70
N PRO A 395 -8.77 -27.61 -16.39
CA PRO A 395 -7.48 -28.22 -16.07
C PRO A 395 -6.52 -28.26 -17.25
N GLY A 396 -6.99 -28.22 -18.51
CA GLY A 396 -6.14 -28.13 -19.70
C GLY A 396 -5.39 -26.79 -19.77
N VAL A 397 -6.11 -25.68 -19.57
CA VAL A 397 -5.54 -24.32 -19.53
C VAL A 397 -4.59 -24.18 -18.33
N ALA A 398 -5.00 -24.65 -17.15
CA ALA A 398 -4.14 -24.64 -15.97
C ALA A 398 -2.83 -25.42 -16.19
N SER A 399 -2.90 -26.57 -16.86
CA SER A 399 -1.72 -27.36 -17.22
C SER A 399 -0.82 -26.61 -18.20
N ALA A 400 -1.38 -25.88 -19.18
CA ALA A 400 -0.60 -25.05 -20.10
C ALA A 400 0.12 -23.91 -19.37
N ILE A 401 -0.54 -23.25 -18.41
CA ILE A 401 0.10 -22.23 -17.55
C ILE A 401 1.23 -22.86 -16.72
N ALA A 402 1.02 -24.06 -16.16
CA ALA A 402 2.04 -24.77 -15.38
C ALA A 402 3.29 -25.08 -16.20
N VAL A 403 3.11 -25.58 -17.43
CA VAL A 403 4.21 -25.86 -18.37
C VAL A 403 4.91 -24.57 -18.77
N PHE A 404 4.15 -23.50 -19.03
CA PHE A 404 4.72 -22.20 -19.35
C PHE A 404 5.57 -21.64 -18.21
N LEU A 405 5.08 -21.71 -16.96
CA LEU A 405 5.85 -21.36 -15.77
C LEU A 405 7.13 -22.19 -15.62
N LEU A 406 7.05 -23.51 -15.88
CA LEU A 406 8.23 -24.38 -15.87
C LEU A 406 9.27 -23.89 -16.89
N LEU A 407 8.85 -23.57 -18.11
CA LEU A 407 9.74 -23.05 -19.16
C LEU A 407 10.39 -21.71 -18.75
N LEU A 408 9.66 -20.82 -18.07
CA LEU A 408 10.19 -19.55 -17.57
C LEU A 408 11.26 -19.73 -16.48
N VAL A 409 11.16 -20.78 -15.67
CA VAL A 409 12.12 -21.07 -14.60
C VAL A 409 13.43 -21.67 -15.14
N ILE A 410 13.39 -22.37 -16.29
CA ILE A 410 14.57 -23.07 -16.85
C ILE A 410 15.77 -22.13 -17.09
N PRO A 411 15.65 -20.96 -17.75
CA PRO A 411 16.78 -20.06 -17.96
C PRO A 411 17.44 -19.60 -16.65
N VAL A 412 16.61 -19.30 -15.64
CA VAL A 412 17.05 -18.86 -14.31
C VAL A 412 17.82 -19.99 -13.62
N MET A 413 17.31 -21.21 -13.67
CA MET A 413 17.98 -22.41 -13.13
C MET A 413 19.26 -22.75 -13.87
N TRP A 414 19.25 -22.67 -15.21
CA TRP A 414 20.43 -22.94 -16.03
C TRP A 414 21.56 -21.95 -15.72
N PHE A 415 21.22 -20.66 -15.59
CA PHE A 415 22.16 -19.63 -15.17
C PHE A 415 22.72 -19.93 -13.77
N ASN A 416 21.86 -20.31 -12.82
CA ASN A 416 22.28 -20.72 -11.46
C ASN A 416 23.31 -21.86 -11.49
N ILE A 417 22.98 -22.96 -12.18
CA ILE A 417 23.83 -24.16 -12.26
C ILE A 417 25.16 -23.85 -12.94
N ARG A 418 25.13 -23.09 -14.05
CA ARG A 418 26.35 -22.70 -14.77
C ARG A 418 27.30 -21.91 -13.88
N ARG A 419 26.73 -21.09 -12.99
CA ARG A 419 27.48 -20.25 -12.05
C ARG A 419 28.10 -21.07 -10.91
N LEU A 420 27.33 -21.95 -10.26
CA LEU A 420 27.85 -22.90 -9.26
C LEU A 420 29.02 -23.74 -9.81
N ARG A 421 28.91 -24.22 -11.06
CA ARG A 421 29.99 -24.99 -11.70
C ARG A 421 31.28 -24.20 -11.92
N ARG A 422 31.24 -22.87 -12.01
CA ARG A 422 32.44 -22.02 -12.14
C ARG A 422 33.14 -21.81 -10.79
N GLU A 423 32.39 -21.80 -9.70
CA GLU A 423 32.92 -21.69 -8.33
C GLU A 423 33.63 -22.97 -7.90
N VAL A 424 33.06 -24.16 -8.16
CA VAL A 424 33.69 -25.47 -7.85
C VAL A 424 34.99 -25.71 -8.63
N ARG A 425 35.22 -24.98 -9.71
CA ARG A 425 36.45 -25.08 -10.54
C ARG A 425 37.54 -24.08 -10.14
N ARG A 426 37.26 -23.14 -9.23
CA ARG A 426 38.24 -22.26 -8.61
C ARG A 426 38.62 -22.82 -7.25
#